data_AF-A0A3M1K6J9-F1
#
_entry.id   AF-A0A3M1K6J9-F1
#
_cell.length_a   1.000
_cell.length_b   1.000
_cell.length_c   1.000
_cell.angle_alpha   90.00
_cell.angle_beta   90.00
_cell.angle_gamma   90.00
#
_symmetry.space_group_name_H-M   'P 1'
#
loop_
_entity.id
_entity.type
_entity.pdbx_description
1 polymer ?
#
loop_
_entity_poly.entity_id
_entity_poly.type
_entity_poly.pdbx_seq_one_letter_code
_entity_poly.pdbx_strand_id
1 'polypeptide(L)'
;MKRLFRFVFHLTPFRISILMTAVVLTLMLFGARRHIPALEILDLFELKVYDFRLLVRGTQPASDKIVIVDIDDKTLDDLGRWPFSRSRMGDAVENLARDGAKVISWDVLFSEEDKNSELLKLREIRGLLERTGLNGTLPPEHRRSVLNAASTRLDAIQKALDRLQGRLSSGLRAKLLRELDALGRG
;
A
#
# COMPACT_ATOMS: atom_id res chain seq x y z
N MET A 1 59.12 -33.76 28.20
CA MET A 1 58.42 -33.32 26.97
C MET A 1 58.66 -34.22 25.74
N LYS A 2 58.93 -35.54 25.88
CA LYS A 2 59.15 -36.45 24.72
C LYS A 2 58.07 -37.54 24.55
N ARG A 3 57.16 -37.71 25.52
CA ARG A 3 56.10 -38.74 25.48
C ARG A 3 54.77 -38.27 24.89
N LEU A 4 54.51 -36.95 24.89
CA LEU A 4 53.30 -36.38 24.29
C LEU A 4 53.33 -36.45 22.75
N PHE A 5 54.53 -36.45 22.15
CA PHE A 5 54.73 -36.39 20.70
C PHE A 5 54.45 -37.71 19.97
N ARG A 6 54.65 -38.87 20.63
CA ARG A 6 54.35 -40.19 20.02
C ARG A 6 52.86 -40.50 19.94
N PHE A 7 52.03 -39.87 20.78
CA PHE A 7 50.58 -40.06 20.76
C PHE A 7 49.91 -39.33 19.58
N VAL A 8 50.49 -38.19 19.16
CA VAL A 8 50.01 -37.38 18.03
C VAL A 8 50.30 -38.05 16.67
N PHE A 9 51.38 -38.84 16.57
CA PHE A 9 51.88 -39.36 15.29
C PHE A 9 51.43 -40.78 14.90
N HIS A 10 50.34 -41.29 15.47
CA HIS A 10 49.63 -42.42 14.86
C HIS A 10 48.56 -41.84 13.93
N LEU A 11 48.90 -41.73 12.64
CA LEU A 11 48.01 -41.31 11.55
C LEU A 11 46.97 -42.39 11.29
N THR A 12 46.01 -42.53 12.19
CA THR A 12 44.81 -43.31 11.91
C THR A 12 43.94 -42.52 10.92
N PRO A 13 43.28 -43.18 9.95
CA PRO A 13 42.39 -42.52 9.00
C PRO A 13 41.35 -41.61 9.69
N PHE A 14 40.92 -41.99 10.89
CA PHE A 14 39.98 -41.25 11.73
C PHE A 14 40.51 -39.90 12.23
N ARG A 15 41.81 -39.78 12.53
CA ARG A 15 42.41 -38.51 12.98
C ARG A 15 42.63 -37.55 11.82
N ILE A 16 42.96 -38.10 10.65
CA ILE A 16 43.11 -37.32 9.42
C ILE A 16 41.76 -36.72 9.01
N SER A 17 40.68 -37.50 9.06
CA SER A 17 39.34 -36.99 8.74
C SER A 17 38.89 -35.88 9.71
N ILE A 18 39.12 -36.05 11.02
CA ILE A 18 38.81 -35.02 12.01
C ILE A 18 39.61 -33.73 11.74
N LEU A 19 40.89 -33.86 11.44
CA LEU A 19 41.75 -32.70 11.17
C LEU A 19 41.35 -32.01 9.86
N MET A 20 41.01 -32.77 8.82
CA MET A 20 40.50 -32.23 7.56
C MET A 20 39.19 -31.48 7.76
N THR A 21 38.22 -32.06 8.47
CA THR A 21 36.94 -31.41 8.78
C THR A 21 37.15 -30.15 9.62
N ALA A 22 38.04 -30.18 10.61
CA ALA A 22 38.35 -29.00 11.42
C ALA A 22 38.99 -27.88 10.58
N VAL A 23 39.87 -28.22 9.64
CA VAL A 23 40.49 -27.25 8.71
C VAL A 23 39.44 -26.64 7.79
N VAL A 24 38.58 -27.45 7.16
CA VAL A 24 37.49 -26.97 6.30
C VAL A 24 36.53 -26.07 7.08
N LEU A 25 36.12 -26.48 8.28
CA LEU A 25 35.24 -25.69 9.15
C LEU A 25 35.90 -24.36 9.55
N THR A 26 37.19 -24.37 9.87
CA THR A 26 37.93 -23.15 10.23
C THR A 26 38.03 -22.20 9.04
N LEU A 27 38.31 -22.71 7.84
CA LEU A 27 38.35 -21.92 6.60
C LEU A 27 36.97 -21.34 6.25
N MET A 28 35.89 -22.11 6.45
CA MET A 28 34.53 -21.65 6.22
C MET A 28 34.12 -20.54 7.21
N LEU A 29 34.41 -20.70 8.50
CA LEU A 29 34.11 -19.70 9.53
C LEU A 29 34.97 -18.44 9.38
N PHE A 30 36.24 -18.60 8.98
CA PHE A 30 37.13 -17.47 8.69
C PHE A 30 36.68 -16.72 7.42
N GLY A 31 36.28 -17.46 6.38
CA GLY A 31 35.71 -16.93 5.14
C GLY A 31 34.43 -16.12 5.37
N ALA A 32 33.50 -16.68 6.15
CA ALA A 32 32.24 -16.03 6.51
C ALA A 32 32.46 -14.75 7.35
N ARG A 33 33.46 -14.74 8.25
CA ARG A 33 33.75 -13.57 9.11
C ARG A 33 34.52 -12.46 8.39
N ARG A 34 35.26 -12.77 7.33
CA ARG A 34 36.15 -11.83 6.63
C ARG A 34 35.63 -11.37 5.27
N HIS A 35 34.39 -11.71 4.89
CA HIS A 35 33.85 -11.45 3.53
C HIS A 35 34.86 -11.86 2.45
N ILE A 36 35.40 -13.08 2.54
CA ILE A 36 36.41 -13.53 1.58
C ILE A 36 35.71 -13.86 0.25
N PRO A 37 36.15 -13.28 -0.89
CA PRO A 37 35.50 -13.44 -2.20
C PRO A 37 35.55 -14.88 -2.76
N ALA A 38 36.20 -15.81 -2.06
CA ALA A 38 36.17 -17.23 -2.41
C ALA A 38 34.76 -17.84 -2.32
N LEU A 39 33.90 -17.31 -1.43
CA LEU A 39 32.48 -17.70 -1.38
C LEU A 39 31.71 -17.11 -2.58
N GLU A 40 32.04 -15.90 -3.01
CA GLU A 40 31.40 -15.26 -4.18
C GLU A 40 31.69 -16.02 -5.49
N ILE A 41 32.87 -16.61 -5.65
CA ILE A 41 33.19 -17.43 -6.83
C ILE A 41 32.27 -18.64 -6.90
N LEU A 42 32.00 -19.29 -5.76
CA LEU A 42 31.09 -20.44 -5.71
C LEU A 42 29.66 -20.02 -6.04
N ASP A 43 29.21 -18.86 -5.53
CA ASP A 43 27.90 -18.28 -5.86
C ASP A 43 27.78 -17.98 -7.36
N LEU A 44 28.83 -17.43 -7.98
CA LEU A 44 28.87 -17.20 -9.42
C LEU A 44 28.76 -18.51 -10.22
N PHE A 45 29.46 -19.56 -9.78
CA PHE A 45 29.33 -20.89 -10.39
C PHE A 45 27.92 -21.45 -10.20
N GLU A 46 27.31 -21.30 -9.03
CA GLU A 46 25.92 -21.70 -8.78
C GLU A 46 24.97 -20.99 -9.73
N LEU A 47 25.05 -19.66 -9.83
CA LEU A 47 24.22 -18.84 -10.72
C LEU A 47 24.38 -19.28 -12.18
N LYS A 48 25.61 -19.54 -12.64
CA LYS A 48 25.86 -20.03 -14.01
C LYS A 48 25.27 -21.41 -14.26
N VAL A 49 25.38 -22.31 -13.29
CA VAL A 49 24.77 -23.65 -13.39
C VAL A 49 23.24 -23.55 -13.38
N TYR A 50 22.69 -22.61 -12.62
CA TYR A 50 21.25 -22.35 -12.59
C TYR A 50 20.74 -21.83 -13.93
N ASP A 51 21.39 -20.82 -14.51
CA ASP A 51 21.08 -20.29 -15.84
C ASP A 51 21.18 -21.39 -16.91
N PHE A 52 22.26 -22.19 -16.88
CA PHE A 52 22.43 -23.29 -17.82
C PHE A 52 21.29 -24.31 -17.70
N ARG A 53 20.85 -24.63 -16.48
CA ARG A 53 19.72 -25.53 -16.24
C ARG A 53 18.41 -24.97 -16.82
N LEU A 54 18.17 -23.67 -16.68
CA LEU A 54 17.00 -23.02 -17.27
C LEU A 54 17.05 -23.03 -18.80
N LEU A 55 18.22 -22.77 -19.39
CA LEU A 55 18.42 -22.83 -20.84
C LEU A 55 18.19 -24.24 -21.37
N VAL A 56 18.75 -25.26 -20.72
CA VAL A 56 18.57 -26.68 -21.10
C VAL A 56 17.12 -27.12 -20.93
N ARG A 57 16.42 -26.66 -19.88
CA ARG A 57 14.98 -26.92 -19.69
C ARG A 57 14.14 -26.35 -20.85
N GLY A 58 14.59 -25.25 -21.43
CA GLY A 58 13.92 -24.55 -22.52
C GLY A 58 12.65 -23.80 -22.08
N THR A 59 11.96 -23.23 -23.07
CA THR A 59 10.66 -22.58 -22.89
C THR A 59 9.59 -23.64 -22.65
N GLN A 60 8.86 -23.50 -21.54
CA GLN A 60 7.71 -24.34 -21.24
C GLN A 60 6.45 -23.51 -21.45
N PRO A 61 5.39 -24.06 -22.07
CA PRO A 61 4.14 -23.34 -22.21
C PRO A 61 3.56 -23.01 -20.83
N ALA A 62 2.99 -21.82 -20.69
CA ALA A 62 2.26 -21.47 -19.49
C ALA A 62 1.07 -22.42 -19.32
N SER A 63 0.78 -22.78 -18.07
CA SER A 63 -0.40 -23.58 -17.75
C SER A 63 -1.66 -22.78 -18.09
N ASP A 64 -2.55 -23.39 -18.86
CA ASP A 64 -3.90 -22.90 -19.17
C ASP A 64 -4.83 -22.87 -17.95
N LYS A 65 -4.37 -23.39 -16.81
CA LYS A 65 -5.13 -23.48 -15.55
C LYS A 65 -4.80 -22.36 -14.57
N ILE A 66 -3.83 -21.51 -14.88
CA ILE A 66 -3.39 -20.42 -14.00
C ILE A 66 -3.69 -19.11 -14.69
N VAL A 67 -4.49 -18.27 -14.02
CA VAL A 67 -4.81 -16.92 -14.45
C VAL A 67 -4.20 -15.95 -13.45
N ILE A 68 -3.47 -14.96 -13.95
CA ILE A 68 -2.93 -13.86 -13.15
C ILE A 68 -3.83 -12.66 -13.38
N VAL A 69 -4.36 -12.12 -12.29
CA VAL A 69 -5.15 -10.88 -12.29
C VAL A 69 -4.22 -9.79 -11.77
N ASP A 70 -3.89 -8.85 -12.64
CA ASP A 70 -3.01 -7.72 -12.33
C ASP A 70 -3.83 -6.43 -12.14
N ILE A 71 -3.22 -5.44 -11.50
CA ILE A 71 -3.80 -4.11 -11.26
C ILE A 71 -3.02 -3.12 -12.12
N ASP A 72 -3.61 -2.74 -13.25
CA ASP A 72 -3.04 -1.76 -14.18
C ASP A 72 -3.60 -0.35 -13.95
N ASP A 73 -3.07 0.63 -14.68
CA ASP A 73 -3.52 2.02 -14.59
C ASP A 73 -5.01 2.17 -14.90
N LYS A 74 -5.53 1.38 -15.86
CA LYS A 74 -6.96 1.37 -16.18
C LYS A 74 -7.81 0.91 -14.99
N THR A 75 -7.35 -0.12 -14.28
CA THR A 75 -7.98 -0.60 -13.06
C THR A 75 -7.98 0.46 -11.97
N LEU A 76 -6.89 1.24 -11.84
CA LEU A 76 -6.79 2.33 -10.88
C LEU A 76 -7.67 3.53 -11.25
N ASP A 77 -7.84 3.80 -12.55
CA ASP A 77 -8.76 4.84 -13.03
C ASP A 77 -10.22 4.46 -12.72
N ASP A 78 -10.57 3.19 -12.88
CA ASP A 78 -11.93 2.68 -12.67
C ASP A 78 -12.27 2.46 -11.17
N LEU A 79 -11.35 1.90 -10.39
CA LEU A 79 -11.59 1.49 -9.00
C LEU A 79 -11.00 2.47 -7.96
N GLY A 80 -10.22 3.44 -8.44
CA GLY A 80 -9.56 4.45 -7.63
C GLY A 80 -8.16 4.02 -7.16
N ARG A 81 -7.65 4.74 -6.15
CA ARG A 81 -6.28 4.59 -5.68
C ARG A 81 -6.09 3.31 -4.87
N TRP A 82 -5.01 2.58 -5.18
CA TRP A 82 -4.49 1.49 -4.35
C TRP A 82 -3.89 2.02 -3.02
N PRO A 83 -4.05 1.34 -1.87
CA PRO A 83 -4.69 0.04 -1.68
C PRO A 83 -6.22 0.09 -1.61
N PHE A 84 -6.86 -0.85 -2.30
CA PHE A 84 -8.31 -1.04 -2.24
C PHE A 84 -8.77 -1.48 -0.85
N SER A 85 -10.04 -1.22 -0.51
CA SER A 85 -10.62 -1.71 0.73
C SER A 85 -10.77 -3.24 0.71
N ARG A 86 -10.70 -3.88 1.87
CA ARG A 86 -10.86 -5.34 2.01
C ARG A 86 -12.21 -5.84 1.53
N SER A 87 -13.23 -4.98 1.57
CA SER A 87 -14.54 -5.29 0.99
C SER A 87 -14.44 -5.53 -0.52
N ARG A 88 -13.78 -4.64 -1.26
CA ARG A 88 -13.62 -4.80 -2.73
C ARG A 88 -12.77 -6.02 -3.06
N MET A 89 -11.75 -6.30 -2.26
CA MET A 89 -10.93 -7.51 -2.44
C MET A 89 -11.75 -8.78 -2.17
N GLY A 90 -12.68 -8.75 -1.21
CA GLY A 90 -13.65 -9.81 -0.98
C GLY A 90 -14.59 -10.02 -2.18
N ASP A 91 -15.11 -8.93 -2.75
CA ASP A 91 -15.94 -9.00 -3.96
C ASP A 91 -15.17 -9.61 -5.15
N ALA A 92 -13.88 -9.30 -5.29
CA ALA A 92 -13.02 -9.91 -6.29
C ALA A 92 -12.88 -11.42 -6.08
N VAL A 93 -12.69 -11.89 -4.85
CA VAL A 93 -12.65 -13.32 -4.52
C VAL A 93 -13.96 -14.01 -4.89
N GLU A 94 -15.10 -13.40 -4.54
CA GLU A 94 -16.43 -13.96 -4.83
C GLU A 94 -16.67 -14.09 -6.34
N ASN A 95 -16.27 -13.08 -7.12
CA ASN A 95 -16.38 -13.10 -8.58
C ASN A 95 -15.48 -14.17 -9.19
N LEU A 96 -14.21 -14.26 -8.76
CA LEU A 96 -13.27 -15.29 -9.24
C LEU A 96 -13.75 -16.71 -8.89
N ALA A 97 -14.30 -16.89 -7.69
CA ALA A 97 -14.88 -18.17 -7.29
C ALA A 97 -16.08 -18.55 -8.17
N ARG A 98 -16.95 -17.58 -8.47
CA ARG A 98 -18.10 -17.76 -9.38
C ARG A 98 -17.67 -18.12 -10.80
N ASP A 99 -16.57 -17.56 -11.26
CA ASP A 99 -15.98 -17.85 -12.58
C ASP A 99 -15.22 -19.20 -12.62
N GLY A 100 -15.24 -19.97 -11.52
CA GLY A 100 -14.75 -21.35 -11.47
C GLY A 100 -13.34 -21.50 -10.92
N ALA A 101 -12.76 -20.46 -10.30
CA ALA A 101 -11.47 -20.58 -9.65
C ALA A 101 -11.52 -21.58 -8.48
N LYS A 102 -10.69 -22.63 -8.55
CA LYS A 102 -10.58 -23.66 -7.49
C LYS A 102 -9.71 -23.22 -6.31
N VAL A 103 -8.72 -22.38 -6.58
CA VAL A 103 -7.77 -21.84 -5.61
C VAL A 103 -7.52 -20.39 -5.98
N ILE A 104 -7.58 -19.49 -5.00
CA ILE A 104 -7.32 -18.06 -5.16
C ILE A 104 -6.23 -17.70 -4.18
N SER A 105 -5.19 -17.00 -4.65
CA SER A 105 -4.05 -16.57 -3.85
C SER A 105 -3.79 -15.08 -4.08
N TRP A 106 -3.34 -14.40 -3.04
CA TRP A 106 -2.99 -12.98 -3.08
C TRP A 106 -1.48 -12.83 -2.93
N ASP A 107 -0.87 -12.07 -3.82
CA ASP A 107 0.51 -11.58 -3.68
C ASP A 107 0.51 -10.19 -2.99
N VAL A 108 -0.20 -10.09 -1.87
CA VAL A 108 -0.36 -8.84 -1.09
C VAL A 108 -0.32 -9.16 0.40
N LEU A 109 0.43 -8.37 1.16
CA LEU A 109 0.50 -8.49 2.61
C LEU A 109 -0.57 -7.63 3.31
N PHE A 110 -1.36 -8.24 4.18
CA PHE A 110 -2.42 -7.59 4.95
C PHE A 110 -2.05 -7.42 6.44
N SER A 111 -1.03 -6.62 6.75
CA SER A 111 -0.50 -6.49 8.13
C SER A 111 -1.33 -5.60 9.05
N GLU A 112 -2.06 -4.62 8.53
CA GLU A 112 -2.78 -3.61 9.32
C GLU A 112 -4.30 -3.70 9.13
N GLU A 113 -5.08 -3.13 10.03
CA GLU A 113 -6.54 -3.05 9.87
C GLU A 113 -6.97 -2.14 8.71
N ASP A 114 -8.08 -2.50 8.06
CA ASP A 114 -8.59 -1.76 6.90
C ASP A 114 -9.24 -0.43 7.32
N LYS A 115 -8.54 0.67 7.09
CA LYS A 115 -9.03 2.04 7.32
C LYS A 115 -9.83 2.59 6.14
N ASN A 116 -9.79 1.95 4.98
CA ASN A 116 -10.48 2.37 3.75
C ASN A 116 -11.87 1.73 3.59
N SER A 117 -12.34 0.99 4.60
CA SER A 117 -13.64 0.33 4.56
C SER A 117 -14.78 1.34 4.53
N GLU A 118 -15.69 1.18 3.56
CA GLU A 118 -16.93 1.96 3.48
C GLU A 118 -17.79 1.83 4.76
N LEU A 119 -17.69 0.69 5.46
CA LEU A 119 -18.33 0.49 6.76
C LEU A 119 -17.79 1.41 7.86
N LEU A 120 -16.53 1.84 7.78
CA LEU A 120 -15.95 2.80 8.71
C LEU A 120 -16.56 4.18 8.48
N LYS A 121 -16.64 4.61 7.21
CA LYS A 121 -17.28 5.88 6.82
C LYS A 121 -18.76 5.91 7.20
N LEU A 122 -19.49 4.81 6.99
CA LEU A 122 -20.90 4.71 7.40
C LEU A 122 -21.06 4.77 8.91
N ARG A 123 -20.16 4.17 9.68
CA ARG A 123 -20.15 4.28 11.16
C ARG A 123 -19.86 5.70 11.61
N GLU A 124 -18.93 6.39 10.95
CA GLU A 124 -18.61 7.79 11.23
C GLU A 124 -19.81 8.70 10.94
N ILE A 125 -20.42 8.56 9.75
CA ILE A 125 -21.64 9.31 9.37
C ILE A 125 -22.77 9.02 10.36
N ARG A 126 -22.99 7.76 10.74
CA ARG A 126 -23.98 7.39 11.76
C ARG A 126 -23.68 8.07 13.09
N GLY A 127 -22.43 8.07 13.55
CA GLY A 127 -22.04 8.75 14.78
C GLY A 127 -22.24 10.27 14.71
N LEU A 128 -21.99 10.89 13.55
CA LEU A 128 -22.28 12.31 13.32
C LEU A 128 -23.79 12.60 13.35
N LEU A 129 -24.61 11.72 12.76
CA LEU A 129 -26.06 11.81 12.79
C LEU A 129 -26.63 11.64 14.20
N GLU A 130 -26.06 10.73 15.00
CA GLU A 130 -26.41 10.54 16.41
C GLU A 130 -26.09 11.77 17.25
N ARG A 131 -24.91 12.38 17.04
CA ARG A 131 -24.47 13.59 17.77
C ARG A 131 -25.23 14.85 17.36
N THR A 132 -25.72 14.90 16.12
CA THR A 132 -26.57 15.99 15.62
C THR A 132 -28.06 15.78 15.91
N GLY A 133 -28.42 14.65 16.53
CA GLY A 133 -29.79 14.32 16.90
C GLY A 133 -30.69 13.94 15.72
N LEU A 134 -30.20 13.93 14.48
CA LEU A 134 -31.00 13.70 13.28
C LEU A 134 -31.50 12.24 13.13
N ASN A 135 -31.11 11.35 14.03
CA ASN A 135 -31.44 9.93 14.02
C ASN A 135 -32.86 9.68 14.55
N GLY A 136 -33.89 10.07 13.77
CA GLY A 136 -35.25 9.51 13.85
C GLY A 136 -36.07 9.71 15.14
N THR A 137 -35.50 10.22 16.23
CA THR A 137 -36.17 10.42 17.53
C THR A 137 -36.27 11.89 17.93
N LEU A 138 -36.33 12.83 16.98
CA LEU A 138 -36.86 14.16 17.30
C LEU A 138 -38.38 14.04 17.42
N PRO A 139 -38.99 14.38 18.58
CA PRO A 139 -40.42 14.62 18.66
C PRO A 139 -40.85 15.56 17.52
N PRO A 140 -42.02 15.36 16.90
CA PRO A 140 -42.45 16.16 15.74
C PRO A 140 -42.33 17.68 15.94
N GLU A 141 -42.43 18.16 17.19
CA GLU A 141 -42.21 19.56 17.53
C GLU A 141 -40.78 20.08 17.25
N HIS A 142 -39.74 19.28 17.48
CA HIS A 142 -38.35 19.71 17.33
C HIS A 142 -37.87 19.68 15.88
N ARG A 143 -38.52 18.91 15.00
CA ARG A 143 -38.19 18.88 13.57
C ARG A 143 -38.45 20.24 12.91
N ARG A 144 -39.53 20.91 13.31
CA ARG A 144 -39.87 22.25 12.81
C ARG A 144 -38.91 23.32 13.32
N SER A 145 -38.48 23.25 14.58
CA SER A 145 -37.53 24.24 15.13
C SER A 145 -36.16 24.13 14.46
N VAL A 146 -35.68 22.91 14.19
CA VAL A 146 -34.41 22.68 13.47
C VAL A 146 -34.51 23.10 12.00
N LEU A 147 -35.61 22.78 11.31
CA LEU A 147 -35.82 23.20 9.91
C LEU A 147 -35.93 24.73 9.79
N ASN A 148 -36.63 25.38 10.72
CA ASN A 148 -36.73 26.85 10.74
C ASN A 148 -35.39 27.52 11.10
N ALA A 149 -34.61 26.92 12.01
CA ALA A 149 -33.27 27.43 12.33
C ALA A 149 -32.29 27.26 11.15
N ALA A 150 -32.39 26.14 10.41
CA ALA A 150 -31.61 25.89 9.22
C ALA A 150 -31.99 26.85 8.07
N SER A 151 -33.29 27.05 7.81
CA SER A 151 -33.76 28.00 6.80
C SER A 151 -33.31 29.43 7.12
N THR A 152 -33.42 29.85 8.38
CA THR A 152 -32.98 31.18 8.83
C THR A 152 -31.47 31.39 8.62
N ARG A 153 -30.65 30.34 8.86
CA ARG A 153 -29.20 30.42 8.62
C ARG A 153 -28.87 30.47 7.13
N LEU A 154 -29.57 29.71 6.29
CA LEU A 154 -29.40 29.74 4.84
C LEU A 154 -29.78 31.11 4.27
N ASP A 155 -30.89 31.70 4.73
CA ASP A 155 -31.32 33.04 4.33
C ASP A 155 -30.29 34.12 4.74
N ALA A 156 -29.71 33.98 5.93
CA ALA A 156 -28.65 34.89 6.41
C ALA A 156 -27.38 34.79 5.54
N ILE A 157 -26.99 33.58 5.13
CA ILE A 157 -25.84 33.35 4.25
C ILE A 157 -26.12 33.94 2.86
N GLN A 158 -27.30 33.69 2.29
CA GLN A 158 -27.68 34.24 0.98
C GLN A 158 -27.66 35.78 1.00
N LYS A 159 -28.24 36.38 2.04
CA LYS A 159 -28.23 37.84 2.22
C LYS A 159 -26.83 38.42 2.43
N ALA A 160 -25.93 37.67 3.07
CA ALA A 160 -24.52 38.06 3.18
C ALA A 160 -23.81 38.00 1.82
N LEU A 161 -24.10 36.97 1.01
CA LEU A 161 -23.56 36.83 -0.34
C LEU A 161 -24.04 37.98 -1.25
N ASP A 162 -25.33 38.31 -1.21
CA ASP A 162 -25.92 39.42 -1.98
C ASP A 162 -25.31 40.77 -1.58
N ARG A 163 -25.04 40.98 -0.28
CA ARG A 163 -24.33 42.18 0.22
C ARG A 163 -22.90 42.26 -0.29
N LEU A 164 -22.19 41.12 -0.38
CA LEU A 164 -20.83 41.07 -0.91
C LEU A 164 -20.82 41.35 -2.41
N GLN A 165 -21.74 40.75 -3.18
CA GLN A 165 -21.89 41.03 -4.61
C GLN A 165 -22.29 42.49 -4.89
N GLY A 166 -23.17 43.06 -4.06
CA GLY A 166 -23.54 44.48 -4.11
C GLY A 166 -22.37 45.43 -3.80
N ARG A 167 -21.51 45.09 -2.83
CA ARG A 167 -20.30 45.85 -2.50
C ARG A 167 -19.21 45.71 -3.56
N LEU A 168 -19.06 44.53 -4.15
CA LEU A 168 -18.10 44.29 -5.24
C LEU A 168 -18.49 45.07 -6.49
N SER A 169 -19.76 45.07 -6.89
CA SER A 169 -20.21 45.82 -8.07
C SER A 169 -20.12 47.33 -7.90
N SER A 170 -20.39 47.87 -6.70
CA SER A 170 -20.28 49.31 -6.41
C SER A 170 -18.83 49.77 -6.20
N GLY A 171 -18.02 49.01 -5.45
CA GLY A 171 -16.62 49.32 -5.20
C GLY A 171 -15.73 49.17 -6.44
N LEU A 172 -15.96 48.13 -7.24
CA LEU A 172 -15.21 47.90 -8.48
C LEU A 172 -15.60 48.93 -9.56
N ARG A 173 -16.89 49.30 -9.69
CA ARG A 173 -17.33 50.39 -10.57
C ARG A 173 -16.79 51.75 -10.14
N ALA A 174 -16.82 52.08 -8.85
CA ALA A 174 -16.27 53.35 -8.36
C ALA A 174 -14.75 53.45 -8.56
N LYS A 175 -14.03 52.31 -8.48
CA LYS A 175 -12.59 52.25 -8.75
C LYS A 175 -12.29 52.33 -10.25
N LEU A 176 -13.02 51.60 -11.10
CA LEU A 176 -12.92 51.66 -12.57
C LEU A 176 -13.26 53.05 -13.12
N LEU A 177 -14.31 53.70 -12.60
CA LEU A 177 -14.68 55.06 -13.03
C LEU A 177 -13.62 56.10 -12.65
N ARG A 178 -12.94 55.92 -11.50
CA ARG A 178 -11.81 56.78 -11.12
C ARG A 178 -10.56 56.56 -11.98
N GLU A 179 -10.26 55.31 -12.34
CA GLU A 179 -9.12 54.99 -13.23
C GLU A 179 -9.38 55.46 -14.67
N LEU A 180 -10.61 55.32 -15.18
CA LEU A 180 -10.98 55.81 -16.52
C LEU A 180 -10.98 57.34 -16.61
N ASP A 181 -11.42 58.05 -15.55
CA ASP A 181 -11.41 59.53 -15.51
C ASP A 181 -9.99 60.11 -15.33
N ALA A 182 -9.05 59.32 -14.79
CA ALA A 182 -7.62 59.66 -14.73
C ALA A 182 -6.90 59.45 -16.08
N LEU A 183 -7.38 58.52 -16.91
CA LEU A 183 -6.84 58.23 -18.25
C LEU A 183 -7.37 59.16 -19.34
N GLY A 184 -8.52 59.82 -19.12
CA GLY A 184 -9.12 60.77 -20.08
C GLY A 184 -8.69 62.23 -19.95
N ARG A 185 -7.80 62.55 -18.99
CA ARG A 185 -7.29 63.91 -18.72
C ARG A 185 -5.79 64.07 -19.01
N GLY A 186 -5.28 63.30 -19.96
CA GLY A 186 -3.92 63.42 -20.53
C GLY A 186 -3.97 63.85 -21.98
#